data_AF-A0A2V5PCW2-F1
#
_entry.id   AF-A0A2V5PCW2-F1
#
_cell.length_a   1.000
_cell.length_b   1.000
_cell.length_c   1.000
_cell.angle_alpha   90.00
_cell.angle_beta   90.00
_cell.angle_gamma   90.00
#
_symmetry.space_group_name_H-M   'P 1'
#
loop_
_entity.id
_entity.type
_entity.pdbx_description
1 polymer ?
#
loop_
_entity_poly.entity_id
_entity_poly.type
_entity_poly.pdbx_seq_one_letter_code
_entity_poly.pdbx_strand_id
1 'polypeptide(L)'
;LHGGDVSAGIVYDNRIFKLSEGPSLGQRLHAHILSNPVGREIFGAARVIEGDVHALSMLPYHSEKVCGDGWAAVGDAAGFIDPLYSPGLDFCSYTSYYVADLLARSLAGEDVTERLRNYNQQFPITYRSWFESLYKDKYYYMGDADLMSAALLLDVSSYYVGLVRAAYRDPECAFLNLPFTGIGGRFARNTMRFYSRRLVALANRRWATGYYGKRNAGWRELYDGFVPDTRLRKQIFRGLRRWWKCELINLALMLRRRAVTSATQATTQWALNQ
;
A
#
# COMPACT_ATOMS: atom_id res chain seq x y z
N LEU A 1 -8.84 -1.91 23.09
CA LEU A 1 -7.96 -1.58 24.23
C LEU A 1 -8.64 -2.07 25.52
N HIS A 2 -7.94 -2.19 26.63
CA HIS A 2 -8.62 -2.44 27.91
C HIS A 2 -9.59 -1.27 28.18
N GLY A 3 -10.87 -1.55 28.46
CA GLY A 3 -11.86 -0.52 28.82
C GLY A 3 -12.86 -0.08 27.73
N GLY A 4 -12.80 -0.64 26.52
CA GLY A 4 -13.76 -0.31 25.44
C GLY A 4 -13.26 0.71 24.42
N ASP A 5 -12.06 1.26 24.61
CA ASP A 5 -11.46 2.20 23.66
C ASP A 5 -10.98 1.51 22.37
N VAL A 6 -11.13 2.22 21.25
CA VAL A 6 -10.80 1.77 19.89
C VAL A 6 -10.11 2.91 19.13
N SER A 7 -8.93 2.64 18.56
CA SER A 7 -8.26 3.58 17.65
C SER A 7 -8.97 3.61 16.30
N ALA A 8 -9.28 4.81 15.81
CA ALA A 8 -9.82 5.04 14.47
C ALA A 8 -9.05 6.16 13.78
N GLY A 9 -8.78 5.99 12.49
CA GLY A 9 -8.06 6.99 11.69
C GLY A 9 -8.53 7.00 10.26
N ILE A 10 -8.41 8.16 9.61
CA ILE A 10 -8.58 8.32 8.18
C ILE A 10 -7.23 8.73 7.58
N VAL A 11 -6.81 8.02 6.54
CA VAL A 11 -5.65 8.36 5.73
C VAL A 11 -6.11 8.52 4.30
N TYR A 12 -5.67 9.58 3.64
CA TYR A 12 -6.19 9.93 2.33
C TYR A 12 -5.15 10.66 1.49
N ASP A 13 -5.33 10.56 0.18
CA ASP A 13 -4.54 11.28 -0.81
C ASP A 13 -5.25 12.58 -1.22
N ASN A 14 -4.65 13.71 -0.85
CA ASN A 14 -5.17 15.05 -1.13
C ASN A 14 -5.40 15.34 -2.62
N ARG A 15 -4.80 14.55 -3.52
CA ARG A 15 -5.00 14.69 -4.99
C ARG A 15 -6.41 14.25 -5.42
N ILE A 16 -7.07 13.40 -4.65
CA ILE A 16 -8.35 12.78 -5.03
C ILE A 16 -9.42 12.85 -3.95
N PHE A 17 -9.08 13.25 -2.73
CA PHE A 17 -10.02 13.36 -1.62
C PHE A 17 -9.70 14.56 -0.72
N LYS A 18 -10.74 15.26 -0.29
CA LYS A 18 -10.67 16.28 0.76
C LYS A 18 -11.63 15.92 1.87
N LEU A 19 -11.13 15.84 3.10
CA LEU A 19 -11.98 15.65 4.27
C LEU A 19 -12.85 16.90 4.48
N SER A 20 -14.17 16.69 4.60
CA SER A 20 -15.14 17.76 4.83
C SER A 20 -14.74 18.63 6.03
N GLU A 21 -15.00 19.93 5.92
CA GLU A 21 -14.81 20.88 7.02
C GLU A 21 -15.82 20.59 8.14
N GLY A 22 -15.49 21.04 9.36
CA GLY A 22 -16.33 20.87 10.52
C GLY A 22 -15.74 21.56 11.75
N PRO A 23 -16.48 21.60 12.87
CA PRO A 23 -16.15 22.46 14.01
C PRO A 23 -14.89 22.01 14.76
N SER A 24 -14.64 20.69 14.82
CA SER A 24 -13.43 20.12 15.40
C SER A 24 -12.90 18.95 14.57
N LEU A 25 -11.63 18.60 14.76
CA LEU A 25 -10.98 17.49 14.07
C LEU A 25 -11.66 16.14 14.38
N GLY A 26 -12.01 15.93 15.65
CA GLY A 26 -12.73 14.74 16.10
C GLY A 26 -14.13 14.62 15.49
N GLN A 27 -14.88 15.72 15.40
CA GLN A 27 -16.19 15.71 14.76
C GLN A 27 -16.09 15.44 13.25
N ARG A 28 -15.09 15.99 12.56
CA ARG A 28 -14.84 15.72 11.15
C ARG A 28 -14.52 14.24 10.90
N LEU A 29 -13.64 13.65 11.70
CA LEU A 29 -13.30 12.22 11.64
C LEU A 29 -14.53 11.35 11.90
N HIS A 30 -15.25 11.62 13.00
CA HIS A 30 -16.42 10.85 13.39
C HIS A 30 -17.53 10.92 12.33
N ALA A 31 -17.84 12.12 11.83
CA ALA A 31 -18.82 12.30 10.75
C ALA A 31 -18.43 11.54 9.47
N HIS A 32 -17.14 11.54 9.10
CA HIS A 32 -16.68 10.77 7.95
C HIS A 32 -16.82 9.26 8.17
N ILE A 33 -16.45 8.74 9.34
CA ILE A 33 -16.61 7.32 9.69
C ILE A 33 -18.09 6.93 9.58
N LEU A 34 -18.99 7.72 10.16
CA LEU A 34 -20.43 7.46 10.14
C LEU A 34 -21.08 7.63 8.75
N SER A 35 -20.40 8.24 7.78
CA SER A 35 -20.87 8.27 6.39
C SER A 35 -20.83 6.88 5.74
N ASN A 36 -19.96 5.99 6.21
CA ASN A 36 -19.81 4.63 5.68
C ASN A 36 -20.64 3.59 6.47
N PRO A 37 -21.28 2.60 5.80
CA PRO A 37 -22.07 1.57 6.47
C PRO A 37 -21.30 0.79 7.54
N VAL A 38 -20.06 0.38 7.25
CA VAL A 38 -19.19 -0.33 8.20
C VAL A 38 -18.81 0.59 9.38
N GLY A 39 -18.60 1.87 9.11
CA GLY A 39 -18.31 2.84 10.17
C GLY A 39 -19.49 3.03 11.13
N ARG A 40 -20.74 3.06 10.62
CA ARG A 40 -21.93 3.10 11.49
C ARG A 40 -22.09 1.86 12.35
N GLU A 41 -21.78 0.68 11.80
CA GLU A 41 -21.85 -0.58 12.54
C GLU A 41 -20.87 -0.62 13.71
N ILE A 42 -19.62 -0.18 13.47
CA ILE A 42 -18.55 -0.26 14.48
C ILE A 42 -18.59 0.92 15.45
N PHE A 43 -18.88 2.13 14.96
CA PHE A 43 -18.71 3.38 15.70
C PHE A 43 -20.01 4.14 15.97
N GLY A 44 -21.19 3.58 15.66
CA GLY A 44 -22.48 4.30 15.79
C GLY A 44 -22.80 4.78 17.22
N ALA A 45 -22.32 4.05 18.24
CA ALA A 45 -22.43 4.43 19.64
C ALA A 45 -21.11 4.97 20.24
N ALA A 46 -20.05 5.04 19.43
CA ALA A 46 -18.74 5.51 19.89
C ALA A 46 -18.77 7.01 20.18
N ARG A 47 -17.95 7.43 21.13
CA ARG A 47 -17.74 8.84 21.46
C ARG A 47 -16.28 9.17 21.24
N VAL A 48 -16.03 10.35 20.69
CA VAL A 48 -14.68 10.87 20.55
C VAL A 48 -14.13 11.16 21.94
N ILE A 49 -12.87 10.77 22.19
CA ILE A 49 -12.13 11.18 23.37
C ILE A 49 -11.56 12.57 23.08
N GLU A 50 -12.06 13.58 23.80
CA GLU A 50 -11.64 14.96 23.60
C GLU A 50 -10.14 15.12 23.87
N GLY A 51 -9.44 15.82 22.97
CA GLY A 51 -8.00 16.03 23.03
C GLY A 51 -7.14 14.89 22.46
N ASP A 52 -7.71 13.73 22.13
CA ASP A 52 -6.99 12.54 21.62
C ASP A 52 -7.08 12.38 20.09
N VAL A 53 -7.32 13.48 19.37
CA VAL A 53 -7.43 13.47 17.91
C VAL A 53 -6.28 14.25 17.31
N HIS A 54 -5.43 13.55 16.58
CA HIS A 54 -4.25 14.11 15.93
C HIS A 54 -4.43 14.17 14.41
N ALA A 55 -3.91 15.24 13.80
CA ALA A 55 -3.78 15.36 12.36
C ALA A 55 -2.29 15.50 12.01
N LEU A 56 -1.86 14.66 11.09
CA LEU A 56 -0.52 14.70 10.51
C LEU A 56 -0.66 14.92 9.00
N SER A 57 0.19 15.77 8.44
CA SER A 57 0.30 16.02 7.01
C SER A 57 1.67 15.62 6.51
N MET A 58 1.79 15.29 5.23
CA MET A 58 3.06 14.89 4.60
C MET A 58 3.72 13.69 5.30
N LEU A 59 2.90 12.69 5.65
CA LEU A 59 3.34 11.46 6.33
C LEU A 59 4.53 10.75 5.65
N PRO A 60 4.59 10.58 4.31
CA PRO A 60 5.69 9.83 3.69
C PRO A 60 6.98 10.66 3.64
N TYR A 61 8.08 10.12 4.18
CA TYR A 61 9.42 10.70 4.10
C TYR A 61 10.49 9.60 4.19
N HIS A 62 11.71 9.92 3.72
CA HIS A 62 12.87 9.06 3.94
C HIS A 62 14.15 9.87 4.06
N SER A 63 15.12 9.32 4.79
CA SER A 63 16.49 9.82 4.85
C SER A 63 17.31 9.28 3.68
N GLU A 64 18.21 10.10 3.13
CA GLU A 64 19.18 9.66 2.10
C GLU A 64 20.42 9.02 2.73
N LYS A 65 20.72 9.37 3.98
CA LYS A 65 21.78 8.80 4.81
C LYS A 65 21.19 8.41 6.16
N VAL A 66 21.46 7.18 6.60
CA VAL A 66 20.86 6.57 7.80
C VAL A 66 21.91 6.13 8.83
N CYS A 67 23.20 6.24 8.55
CA CYS A 67 24.24 6.08 9.56
C CYS A 67 25.50 6.86 9.22
N GLY A 68 26.35 7.06 10.22
CA GLY A 68 27.66 7.68 10.11
C GLY A 68 28.51 7.35 11.32
N ASP A 69 29.61 8.09 11.48
CA ASP A 69 30.44 7.95 12.67
C ASP A 69 29.66 8.35 13.92
N GLY A 70 29.61 7.45 14.91
CA GLY A 70 28.90 7.67 16.17
C GLY A 70 27.36 7.69 16.12
N TRP A 71 26.71 7.41 14.98
CA TRP A 71 25.24 7.42 14.92
C TRP A 71 24.65 6.49 13.84
N ALA A 72 23.44 5.99 14.12
CA ALA A 72 22.60 5.28 13.16
C ALA A 72 21.12 5.54 13.44
N ALA A 73 20.31 5.69 12.39
CA ALA A 73 18.87 5.85 12.44
C ALA A 73 18.17 4.51 12.21
N VAL A 74 17.06 4.30 12.94
CA VAL A 74 16.22 3.10 12.86
C VAL A 74 14.73 3.49 12.87
N GLY A 75 13.88 2.59 12.39
CA GLY A 75 12.43 2.77 12.32
C GLY A 75 12.04 4.08 11.65
N ASP A 76 11.09 4.78 12.26
CA ASP A 76 10.54 6.02 11.74
C ASP A 76 11.58 7.17 11.70
N ALA A 77 12.69 7.11 12.45
CA ALA A 77 13.77 8.09 12.31
C ALA A 77 14.51 7.96 10.97
N ALA A 78 14.45 6.78 10.32
CA ALA A 78 15.03 6.55 9.00
C ALA A 78 14.04 6.86 7.87
N GLY A 79 12.75 6.57 8.05
CA GLY A 79 11.70 6.89 7.09
C GLY A 79 10.35 6.27 7.42
N PHE A 80 9.29 6.82 6.82
CA PHE A 80 7.91 6.36 6.96
C PHE A 80 7.20 6.43 5.61
N ILE A 81 6.29 5.50 5.32
CA ILE A 81 5.56 5.46 4.03
C ILE A 81 4.07 5.77 4.23
N ASP A 82 3.32 4.78 4.69
CA ASP A 82 1.87 4.81 4.82
C ASP A 82 1.47 3.70 5.82
N PRO A 83 0.46 3.90 6.68
CA PRO A 83 0.06 2.88 7.65
C PRO A 83 -0.70 1.69 7.04
N LEU A 84 -1.14 1.78 5.78
CA LEU A 84 -1.75 0.65 5.06
C LEU A 84 -0.78 -0.53 5.02
N TYR A 85 -1.24 -1.74 5.38
CA TYR A 85 -0.43 -2.95 5.54
C TYR A 85 0.63 -2.89 6.65
N SER A 86 0.64 -1.85 7.49
CA SER A 86 1.48 -1.76 8.69
C SER A 86 3.01 -1.95 8.45
N PRO A 87 3.61 -1.39 7.39
CA PRO A 87 5.02 -1.61 7.06
C PRO A 87 5.99 -1.00 8.09
N GLY A 88 5.53 -0.06 8.94
CA GLY A 88 6.39 0.62 9.91
C GLY A 88 7.06 -0.34 10.90
N LEU A 89 6.35 -1.38 11.34
CA LEU A 89 6.91 -2.40 12.23
C LEU A 89 7.92 -3.31 11.52
N ASP A 90 7.70 -3.61 10.23
CA ASP A 90 8.71 -4.31 9.41
C ASP A 90 9.97 -3.45 9.31
N PHE A 91 9.85 -2.17 8.92
CA PHE A 91 10.98 -1.24 8.85
C PHE A 91 11.71 -1.14 10.18
N CYS A 92 10.99 -0.96 11.28
CA CYS A 92 11.55 -0.92 12.62
C CYS A 92 12.36 -2.18 12.89
N SER A 93 11.79 -3.36 12.64
CA SER A 93 12.44 -4.65 12.91
C SER A 93 13.72 -4.86 12.09
N TYR A 94 13.67 -4.62 10.76
CA TYR A 94 14.86 -4.74 9.91
C TYR A 94 15.96 -3.76 10.32
N THR A 95 15.61 -2.50 10.51
CA THR A 95 16.61 -1.45 10.80
C THR A 95 17.18 -1.58 12.21
N SER A 96 16.36 -1.85 13.22
CA SER A 96 16.82 -2.04 14.60
C SER A 96 17.72 -3.26 14.73
N TYR A 97 17.36 -4.37 14.09
CA TYR A 97 18.17 -5.59 14.12
C TYR A 97 19.50 -5.39 13.40
N TYR A 98 19.48 -4.79 12.21
CA TYR A 98 20.70 -4.50 11.45
C TYR A 98 21.67 -3.62 12.26
N VAL A 99 21.16 -2.55 12.87
CA VAL A 99 21.98 -1.64 13.67
C VAL A 99 22.47 -2.31 14.96
N ALA A 100 21.67 -3.18 15.59
CA ALA A 100 22.10 -3.94 16.77
C ALA A 100 23.27 -4.89 16.46
N ASP A 101 23.22 -5.66 15.35
CA ASP A 101 24.34 -6.50 14.90
C ASP A 101 25.58 -5.66 14.56
N LEU A 102 25.39 -4.53 13.88
CA LEU A 102 26.48 -3.60 13.56
C LEU A 102 27.17 -3.10 14.83
N LEU A 103 26.40 -2.67 15.83
CA LEU A 103 26.92 -2.18 17.11
C LEU A 103 27.65 -3.28 17.88
N ALA A 104 27.07 -4.48 17.96
CA ALA A 104 27.69 -5.61 18.65
C ALA A 104 29.08 -5.94 18.08
N ARG A 105 29.21 -5.98 16.75
CA ARG A 105 30.48 -6.21 16.05
C ARG A 105 31.49 -5.11 16.28
N SER A 106 31.04 -3.85 16.21
CA SER A 106 31.89 -2.70 16.48
C SER A 106 32.43 -2.73 17.91
N LEU A 107 31.60 -3.07 18.90
CA LEU A 107 32.00 -3.21 20.30
C LEU A 107 32.94 -4.40 20.53
N ALA A 108 32.86 -5.43 19.69
CA ALA A 108 33.81 -6.56 19.69
C ALA A 108 35.15 -6.23 19.01
N GLY A 109 35.32 -5.01 18.47
CA GLY A 109 36.54 -4.59 17.78
C GLY A 109 36.64 -5.05 16.32
N GLU A 110 35.54 -5.52 15.72
CA GLU A 110 35.50 -5.84 14.28
C GLU A 110 35.47 -4.56 13.42
N ASP A 111 36.05 -4.62 12.22
CA ASP A 111 35.87 -3.56 11.21
C ASP A 111 34.46 -3.62 10.62
N VAL A 112 33.66 -2.59 10.91
CA VAL A 112 32.26 -2.45 10.45
C VAL A 112 32.11 -1.45 9.30
N THR A 113 33.20 -0.97 8.70
CA THR A 113 33.18 0.07 7.64
C THR A 113 32.27 -0.30 6.47
N GLU A 114 32.37 -1.54 5.98
CA GLU A 114 31.53 -2.01 4.87
C GLU A 114 30.07 -2.17 5.28
N ARG A 115 29.78 -2.54 6.54
CA ARG A 115 28.40 -2.64 7.03
C ARG A 115 27.73 -1.28 7.12
N LEU A 116 28.44 -0.26 7.61
CA LEU A 116 27.96 1.13 7.60
C LEU A 116 27.69 1.61 6.17
N ARG A 117 28.60 1.33 5.23
CA ARG A 117 28.42 1.67 3.81
C ARG A 117 27.20 0.97 3.23
N ASN A 118 27.07 -0.33 3.45
CA ASN A 118 25.97 -1.14 2.94
C ASN A 118 24.63 -0.66 3.51
N TYR A 119 24.53 -0.36 4.81
CA TYR A 119 23.28 0.15 5.39
C TYR A 119 22.82 1.46 4.75
N ASN A 120 23.73 2.43 4.60
CA ASN A 120 23.47 3.68 3.90
C ASN A 120 23.04 3.49 2.44
N GLN A 121 23.58 2.48 1.75
CA GLN A 121 23.23 2.20 0.35
C GLN A 121 21.90 1.47 0.21
N GLN A 122 21.64 0.46 1.05
CA GLN A 122 20.46 -0.40 0.89
C GLN A 122 19.19 0.27 1.40
N PHE A 123 19.23 1.06 2.47
CA PHE A 123 18.02 1.64 3.03
C PHE A 123 17.22 2.47 2.00
N PRO A 124 17.81 3.44 1.26
CA PRO A 124 17.08 4.19 0.24
C PRO A 124 16.53 3.30 -0.89
N ILE A 125 17.26 2.24 -1.27
CA ILE A 125 16.83 1.26 -2.28
C ILE A 125 15.61 0.50 -1.79
N THR A 126 15.65 -0.02 -0.56
CA THR A 126 14.55 -0.74 0.08
C THR A 126 13.33 0.15 0.20
N TYR A 127 13.47 1.36 0.77
CA TYR A 127 12.38 2.32 0.90
C TYR A 127 11.72 2.61 -0.45
N ARG A 128 12.50 3.02 -1.45
CA ARG A 128 11.98 3.39 -2.78
C ARG A 128 11.32 2.20 -3.47
N SER A 129 11.93 1.02 -3.37
CA SER A 129 11.38 -0.21 -3.97
C SER A 129 10.04 -0.58 -3.35
N TRP A 130 9.93 -0.47 -2.03
CA TRP A 130 8.69 -0.75 -1.31
C TRP A 130 7.60 0.27 -1.68
N PHE A 131 7.93 1.56 -1.64
CA PHE A 131 7.03 2.65 -2.03
C PHE A 131 6.50 2.48 -3.46
N GLU A 132 7.38 2.28 -4.45
CA GLU A 132 6.99 2.17 -5.85
C GLU A 132 6.20 0.89 -6.18
N SER A 133 6.43 -0.18 -5.43
CA SER A 133 5.80 -1.48 -5.68
C SER A 133 4.40 -1.57 -5.08
N LEU A 134 4.22 -0.97 -3.90
CA LEU A 134 2.98 -1.09 -3.12
C LEU A 134 2.22 0.22 -3.02
N TYR A 135 2.84 1.33 -2.64
CA TYR A 135 2.06 2.50 -2.17
C TYR A 135 1.79 3.55 -3.25
N LYS A 136 2.72 3.73 -4.19
CA LYS A 136 2.61 4.78 -5.21
C LYS A 136 1.30 4.67 -6.00
N ASP A 137 0.48 5.71 -5.88
CA ASP A 137 -0.83 5.86 -6.54
C ASP A 137 -1.87 4.78 -6.17
N LYS A 138 -1.65 3.99 -5.09
CA LYS A 138 -2.59 2.94 -4.66
C LYS A 138 -3.99 3.48 -4.32
N TYR A 139 -4.07 4.67 -3.74
CA TYR A 139 -5.33 5.33 -3.39
C TYR A 139 -6.29 5.50 -4.59
N TYR A 140 -5.78 5.58 -5.83
CA TYR A 140 -6.62 5.68 -7.02
C TYR A 140 -7.53 4.46 -7.21
N TYR A 141 -7.08 3.26 -6.82
CA TYR A 141 -7.84 2.01 -7.01
C TYR A 141 -8.35 1.39 -5.71
N MET A 142 -7.94 1.89 -4.54
CA MET A 142 -8.32 1.34 -3.24
C MET A 142 -9.84 1.36 -2.99
N GLY A 143 -10.54 2.36 -3.52
CA GLY A 143 -12.00 2.50 -3.43
C GLY A 143 -12.79 1.64 -4.42
N ASP A 144 -12.15 0.84 -5.28
CA ASP A 144 -12.82 -0.09 -6.20
C ASP A 144 -12.58 -1.54 -5.75
N ALA A 145 -13.66 -2.23 -5.35
CA ALA A 145 -13.57 -3.54 -4.72
C ALA A 145 -12.93 -4.62 -5.62
N ASP A 146 -13.21 -4.62 -6.92
CA ASP A 146 -12.62 -5.60 -7.85
C ASP A 146 -11.09 -5.37 -7.97
N LEU A 147 -10.66 -4.11 -8.08
CA LEU A 147 -9.23 -3.76 -8.21
C LEU A 147 -8.48 -3.96 -6.89
N MET A 148 -9.01 -3.45 -5.78
CA MET A 148 -8.36 -3.55 -4.47
C MET A 148 -8.28 -5.00 -3.99
N SER A 149 -9.29 -5.83 -4.28
CA SER A 149 -9.22 -7.25 -3.94
C SER A 149 -8.17 -8.01 -4.76
N ALA A 150 -8.00 -7.67 -6.05
CA ALA A 150 -6.91 -8.22 -6.84
C ALA A 150 -5.54 -7.81 -6.27
N ALA A 151 -5.39 -6.52 -5.92
CA ALA A 151 -4.18 -5.99 -5.30
C ALA A 151 -3.87 -6.70 -3.98
N LEU A 152 -4.83 -6.75 -3.03
CA LEU A 152 -4.66 -7.38 -1.72
C LEU A 152 -4.14 -8.82 -1.84
N LEU A 153 -4.75 -9.62 -2.72
CA LEU A 153 -4.33 -11.01 -2.90
C LEU A 153 -2.91 -11.13 -3.45
N LEU A 154 -2.51 -10.27 -4.38
CA LEU A 154 -1.17 -10.29 -4.97
C LEU A 154 -0.13 -9.71 -4.00
N ASP A 155 -0.42 -8.58 -3.38
CA ASP A 155 0.45 -7.86 -2.46
C ASP A 155 0.80 -8.72 -1.25
N VAL A 156 -0.23 -9.20 -0.53
CA VAL A 156 -0.04 -9.94 0.71
C VAL A 156 0.54 -11.32 0.41
N SER A 157 0.15 -11.97 -0.69
CA SER A 157 0.83 -13.22 -1.08
C SER A 157 2.31 -13.00 -1.38
N SER A 158 2.66 -11.91 -2.06
CA SER A 158 4.05 -11.58 -2.38
C SER A 158 4.86 -11.27 -1.11
N TYR A 159 4.26 -10.57 -0.14
CA TYR A 159 4.85 -10.34 1.18
C TYR A 159 5.16 -11.66 1.90
N TYR A 160 4.22 -12.61 1.89
CA TYR A 160 4.44 -13.91 2.54
C TYR A 160 5.49 -14.77 1.84
N VAL A 161 5.52 -14.75 0.50
CA VAL A 161 6.55 -15.46 -0.28
C VAL A 161 7.94 -14.84 -0.05
N GLY A 162 8.02 -13.50 -0.06
CA GLY A 162 9.29 -12.77 -0.07
C GLY A 162 9.90 -12.54 1.31
N LEU A 163 9.11 -12.10 2.29
CA LEU A 163 9.62 -11.65 3.59
C LEU A 163 9.29 -12.63 4.70
N VAL A 164 8.01 -12.95 4.90
CA VAL A 164 7.55 -13.78 6.04
C VAL A 164 8.23 -15.15 6.03
N ARG A 165 8.28 -15.80 4.86
CA ARG A 165 8.90 -17.13 4.76
C ARG A 165 10.38 -17.13 5.14
N ALA A 166 11.12 -16.07 4.79
CA ALA A 166 12.53 -15.95 5.16
C ALA A 166 12.68 -15.70 6.66
N ALA A 167 11.92 -14.74 7.21
CA ALA A 167 11.94 -14.40 8.63
C ALA A 167 11.55 -15.58 9.54
N TYR A 168 10.59 -16.43 9.11
CA TYR A 168 10.17 -17.60 9.87
C TYR A 168 11.17 -18.76 9.80
N ARG A 169 11.99 -18.82 8.75
CA ARG A 169 12.97 -19.90 8.57
C ARG A 169 14.28 -19.59 9.30
N ASP A 170 14.76 -18.36 9.18
CA ASP A 170 16.03 -17.91 9.75
C ASP A 170 15.94 -16.39 10.00
N PRO A 171 15.41 -15.97 11.16
CA PRO A 171 15.22 -14.56 11.46
C PRO A 171 16.55 -13.81 11.56
N GLU A 172 17.60 -14.45 12.07
CA GLU A 172 18.91 -13.82 12.26
C GLU A 172 19.53 -13.43 10.92
N CYS A 173 19.44 -14.31 9.93
CA CYS A 173 19.86 -13.99 8.57
C CYS A 173 18.89 -13.03 7.89
N ALA A 174 17.58 -13.26 8.03
CA ALA A 174 16.56 -12.47 7.32
C ALA A 174 16.64 -10.98 7.69
N PHE A 175 16.72 -10.63 8.98
CA PHE A 175 16.71 -9.24 9.41
C PHE A 175 18.02 -8.48 9.14
N LEU A 176 19.11 -9.17 8.81
CA LEU A 176 20.35 -8.55 8.31
C LEU A 176 20.29 -8.19 6.82
N ASN A 177 19.27 -8.66 6.10
CA ASN A 177 19.10 -8.44 4.67
C ASN A 177 17.85 -7.59 4.44
N LEU A 178 18.03 -6.28 4.25
CA LEU A 178 16.92 -5.39 3.98
C LEU A 178 16.12 -5.86 2.74
N PRO A 179 14.79 -5.68 2.72
CA PRO A 179 13.95 -6.09 1.60
C PRO A 179 14.33 -5.48 0.24
N PHE A 180 13.96 -6.19 -0.84
CA PHE A 180 14.19 -5.79 -2.24
C PHE A 180 15.66 -5.70 -2.69
N THR A 181 16.58 -6.32 -1.95
CA THR A 181 18.00 -6.41 -2.32
C THR A 181 18.28 -7.53 -3.33
N GLY A 182 19.42 -7.43 -4.03
CA GLY A 182 19.87 -8.45 -4.99
C GLY A 182 18.99 -8.63 -6.24
N ILE A 183 19.24 -9.72 -7.00
CA ILE A 183 18.52 -10.02 -8.25
C ILE A 183 17.05 -10.37 -7.97
N GLY A 184 16.79 -11.21 -6.95
CA GLY A 184 15.45 -11.61 -6.57
C GLY A 184 14.59 -10.43 -6.13
N GLY A 185 15.15 -9.52 -5.32
CA GLY A 185 14.48 -8.28 -4.92
C GLY A 185 14.13 -7.37 -6.10
N ARG A 186 15.05 -7.21 -7.06
CA ARG A 186 14.77 -6.46 -8.30
C ARG A 186 13.65 -7.08 -9.12
N PHE A 187 13.63 -8.40 -9.27
CA PHE A 187 12.56 -9.11 -9.97
C PHE A 187 11.21 -8.90 -9.28
N ALA A 188 11.14 -9.13 -7.96
CA ALA A 188 9.92 -8.94 -7.17
C ALA A 188 9.39 -7.50 -7.30
N ARG A 189 10.26 -6.50 -7.09
CA ARG A 189 9.93 -5.08 -7.24
C ARG A 189 9.36 -4.77 -8.62
N ASN A 190 10.02 -5.23 -9.69
CA ASN A 190 9.59 -4.94 -11.06
C ASN A 190 8.22 -5.55 -11.37
N THR A 191 7.99 -6.79 -10.97
CA THR A 191 6.70 -7.48 -11.11
C THR A 191 5.60 -6.76 -10.34
N MET A 192 5.86 -6.39 -9.08
CA MET A 192 4.89 -5.70 -8.25
C MET A 192 4.55 -4.31 -8.76
N ARG A 193 5.57 -3.53 -9.10
CA ARG A 193 5.42 -2.22 -9.73
C ARG A 193 4.64 -2.31 -11.05
N PHE A 194 4.82 -3.37 -11.83
CA PHE A 194 4.08 -3.56 -13.08
C PHE A 194 2.58 -3.70 -12.84
N TYR A 195 2.14 -4.65 -11.99
CA TYR A 195 0.71 -4.82 -11.76
C TYR A 195 0.11 -3.61 -11.03
N SER A 196 0.81 -3.02 -10.07
CA SER A 196 0.33 -1.83 -9.35
C SER A 196 0.06 -0.67 -10.31
N ARG A 197 1.01 -0.36 -11.21
CA ARG A 197 0.80 0.64 -12.26
C ARG A 197 -0.35 0.28 -13.21
N ARG A 198 -0.52 -1.00 -13.52
CA ARG A 198 -1.63 -1.42 -14.37
C ARG A 198 -2.96 -1.20 -13.67
N LEU A 199 -3.10 -1.57 -12.40
CA LEU A 199 -4.32 -1.34 -11.61
C LEU A 199 -4.68 0.15 -11.51
N VAL A 200 -3.68 1.04 -11.37
CA VAL A 200 -3.88 2.50 -11.46
C VAL A 200 -4.46 2.91 -12.81
N ALA A 201 -3.91 2.39 -13.92
CA ALA A 201 -4.42 2.68 -15.25
C ALA A 201 -5.87 2.15 -15.47
N LEU A 202 -6.22 1.03 -14.85
CA LEU A 202 -7.60 0.51 -14.85
C LEU A 202 -8.53 1.42 -14.05
N ALA A 203 -8.12 1.83 -12.84
CA ALA A 203 -8.90 2.74 -12.00
C ALA A 203 -9.15 4.07 -12.71
N ASN A 204 -8.13 4.72 -13.27
CA ASN A 204 -8.28 5.98 -13.98
C ASN A 204 -9.28 5.88 -15.14
N ARG A 205 -9.29 4.76 -15.87
CA ARG A 205 -10.29 4.53 -16.91
C ARG A 205 -11.69 4.33 -16.33
N ARG A 206 -11.82 3.64 -15.20
CA ARG A 206 -13.11 3.46 -14.50
C ARG A 206 -13.65 4.78 -13.96
N TRP A 207 -12.79 5.67 -13.45
CA TRP A 207 -13.17 7.04 -13.09
C TRP A 207 -13.72 7.78 -14.31
N ALA A 208 -12.98 7.80 -15.42
CA ALA A 208 -13.37 8.51 -16.64
C ALA A 208 -14.66 7.98 -17.30
N THR A 209 -15.06 6.73 -17.04
CA THR A 209 -16.29 6.14 -17.59
C THR A 209 -17.43 6.05 -16.58
N GLY A 210 -17.25 6.57 -15.36
CA GLY A 210 -18.20 6.42 -14.27
C GLY A 210 -18.44 4.95 -13.89
N TYR A 211 -17.47 4.05 -14.14
CA TYR A 211 -17.53 2.65 -13.74
C TYR A 211 -16.95 2.42 -12.34
N TYR A 212 -16.15 3.35 -11.83
CA TYR A 212 -15.48 3.22 -10.54
C TYR A 212 -16.46 2.89 -9.42
N GLY A 213 -16.19 1.83 -8.68
CA GLY A 213 -17.01 1.45 -7.53
C GLY A 213 -18.40 0.88 -7.84
N LYS A 214 -18.81 0.77 -9.12
CA LYS A 214 -20.14 0.25 -9.52
C LYS A 214 -20.43 -1.16 -8.99
N ARG A 215 -19.39 -1.91 -8.65
CA ARG A 215 -19.48 -3.28 -8.17
C ARG A 215 -19.13 -3.42 -6.70
N ASN A 216 -19.06 -2.34 -5.92
CA ASN A 216 -18.62 -2.41 -4.52
C ASN A 216 -19.63 -3.07 -3.57
N ALA A 217 -20.91 -3.11 -3.94
CA ALA A 217 -21.95 -3.70 -3.10
C ALA A 217 -21.98 -5.25 -3.20
N GLY A 218 -22.45 -5.91 -2.14
CA GLY A 218 -22.71 -7.36 -2.13
C GLY A 218 -21.46 -8.24 -2.01
N TRP A 219 -20.32 -7.69 -1.62
CA TRP A 219 -19.11 -8.46 -1.40
C TRP A 219 -19.16 -9.18 -0.05
N ARG A 220 -18.90 -10.50 -0.07
CA ARG A 220 -18.65 -11.30 1.12
C ARG A 220 -17.47 -12.20 0.84
N GLU A 221 -16.27 -11.65 1.02
CA GLU A 221 -15.03 -12.38 0.80
C GLU A 221 -14.34 -12.67 2.11
N LEU A 222 -14.27 -13.95 2.44
CA LEU A 222 -13.51 -14.47 3.55
C LEU A 222 -12.32 -15.24 2.97
N TYR A 223 -11.12 -14.90 3.43
CA TYR A 223 -9.90 -15.61 3.06
C TYR A 223 -9.49 -16.52 4.22
N ASP A 224 -8.95 -17.70 3.91
CA ASP A 224 -8.46 -18.68 4.89
C ASP A 224 -7.20 -18.22 5.67
N GLY A 225 -6.90 -16.91 5.65
CA GLY A 225 -5.63 -16.32 6.05
C GLY A 225 -4.53 -16.46 4.99
N PHE A 226 -3.41 -15.79 5.25
CA PHE A 226 -2.16 -15.96 4.51
C PHE A 226 -1.19 -16.70 5.41
N VAL A 227 -0.63 -17.80 4.89
CA VAL A 227 0.34 -18.66 5.60
C VAL A 227 1.44 -18.99 4.61
N PRO A 228 2.73 -19.04 4.99
CA PRO A 228 3.85 -19.25 4.06
C PRO A 228 3.97 -20.69 3.54
N ASP A 229 2.89 -21.24 2.97
CA ASP A 229 2.82 -22.60 2.43
C ASP A 229 2.19 -22.64 1.01
N THR A 230 1.82 -23.83 0.54
CA THR A 230 1.26 -24.06 -0.79
C THR A 230 -0.07 -23.34 -1.04
N ARG A 231 -0.82 -22.95 0.00
CA ARG A 231 -2.07 -22.20 -0.10
C ARG A 231 -1.87 -20.82 -0.73
N LEU A 232 -0.68 -20.23 -0.64
CA LEU A 232 -0.38 -18.97 -1.33
C LEU A 232 -0.57 -19.07 -2.84
N ARG A 233 -0.30 -20.23 -3.46
CA ARG A 233 -0.53 -20.44 -4.90
C ARG A 233 -1.99 -20.20 -5.28
N LYS A 234 -2.92 -20.67 -4.43
CA LYS A 234 -4.36 -20.48 -4.59
C LYS A 234 -4.73 -19.00 -4.48
N GLN A 235 -4.15 -18.27 -3.54
CA GLN A 235 -4.41 -16.82 -3.37
C GLN A 235 -3.85 -16.00 -4.52
N ILE A 236 -2.63 -16.27 -4.96
CA ILE A 236 -2.02 -15.65 -6.15
C ILE A 236 -2.88 -15.90 -7.38
N PHE A 237 -3.27 -17.15 -7.63
CA PHE A 237 -4.12 -17.50 -8.77
C PHE A 237 -5.47 -16.76 -8.73
N ARG A 238 -6.10 -16.66 -7.54
CA ARG A 238 -7.33 -15.88 -7.35
C ARG A 238 -7.10 -14.40 -7.66
N GLY A 239 -6.00 -13.81 -7.18
CA GLY A 239 -5.62 -12.43 -7.46
C GLY A 239 -5.44 -12.17 -8.96
N LEU A 240 -4.69 -13.04 -9.64
CA LEU A 240 -4.49 -12.98 -11.09
C LEU A 240 -5.81 -13.11 -11.87
N ARG A 241 -6.70 -14.02 -11.47
CA ARG A 241 -8.01 -14.20 -12.10
C ARG A 241 -8.89 -12.96 -11.95
N ARG A 242 -8.87 -12.30 -10.79
CA ARG A 242 -9.59 -11.03 -10.56
C ARG A 242 -9.03 -9.91 -11.40
N TRP A 243 -7.71 -9.79 -11.46
CA TRP A 243 -7.06 -8.80 -12.30
C TRP A 243 -7.42 -9.05 -13.77
N TRP A 244 -7.36 -10.29 -14.25
CA TRP A 244 -7.76 -10.64 -15.62
C TRP A 244 -9.22 -10.27 -15.92
N LYS A 245 -10.15 -10.54 -15.00
CA LYS A 245 -11.55 -10.06 -15.11
C LYS A 245 -11.60 -8.53 -15.23
N CYS A 246 -10.81 -7.80 -14.46
CA CYS A 246 -10.74 -6.34 -14.56
C CYS A 246 -10.22 -5.86 -15.91
N GLU A 247 -9.27 -6.59 -16.52
CA GLU A 247 -8.78 -6.32 -17.87
C GLU A 247 -9.85 -6.53 -18.94
N LEU A 248 -10.67 -7.60 -18.83
CA LEU A 248 -11.78 -7.84 -19.74
C LEU A 248 -12.84 -6.72 -19.66
N ILE A 249 -13.21 -6.32 -18.45
CA ILE A 249 -14.11 -5.17 -18.22
C ILE A 249 -13.51 -3.92 -18.86
N ASN A 250 -12.21 -3.72 -18.67
CA ASN A 250 -11.51 -2.57 -19.21
C ASN A 250 -11.50 -2.54 -20.75
N LEU A 251 -11.32 -3.68 -21.40
CA LEU A 251 -11.44 -3.81 -22.85
C LEU A 251 -12.84 -3.42 -23.33
N ALA A 252 -13.89 -3.90 -22.67
CA ALA A 252 -15.26 -3.52 -22.99
C ALA A 252 -15.51 -2.01 -22.82
N LEU A 253 -14.96 -1.38 -21.77
CA LEU A 253 -15.03 0.08 -21.56
C LEU A 253 -14.32 0.85 -22.67
N MET A 254 -13.17 0.36 -23.16
CA MET A 254 -12.44 0.97 -24.28
C MET A 254 -13.25 0.91 -25.58
N LEU A 255 -13.85 -0.25 -25.89
CA LEU A 255 -14.66 -0.44 -27.09
C LEU A 255 -15.91 0.45 -27.08
N ARG A 256 -16.62 0.52 -25.94
CA ARG A 256 -17.79 1.40 -25.79
C ARG A 256 -17.45 2.87 -26.01
N ARG A 257 -16.34 3.36 -25.45
CA ARG A 257 -15.91 4.74 -25.65
C ARG A 257 -15.64 5.05 -27.13
N ARG A 258 -14.97 4.14 -27.84
CA ARG A 258 -14.69 4.29 -29.27
C ARG A 258 -15.98 4.37 -30.10
N ALA A 259 -16.97 3.53 -29.79
CA ALA A 259 -18.27 3.55 -30.47
C ALA A 259 -19.03 4.87 -30.25
N VAL A 260 -19.00 5.41 -29.02
CA VAL A 260 -19.62 6.72 -28.73
C VAL A 260 -18.92 7.83 -29.52
N THR A 261 -17.58 7.87 -29.52
CA THR A 261 -16.82 8.87 -30.27
C THR A 261 -17.07 8.80 -31.78
N SER A 262 -17.13 7.60 -32.36
CA SER A 262 -17.44 7.45 -33.80
C SER A 262 -18.86 7.89 -34.13
N ALA A 263 -19.83 7.58 -33.26
CA ALA A 263 -21.21 8.04 -33.44
C ALA A 263 -21.30 9.57 -33.39
N THR A 264 -20.70 10.22 -32.39
CA THR A 264 -20.69 11.68 -32.29
C THR A 264 -19.99 12.36 -33.48
N GLN A 265 -18.88 11.80 -33.97
CA GLN A 265 -18.20 12.31 -35.16
C GLN A 265 -19.07 12.19 -36.42
N ALA A 266 -19.74 11.05 -36.62
CA ALA A 266 -20.67 10.86 -37.74
C ALA A 266 -21.86 11.84 -37.67
N THR A 267 -22.43 12.07 -36.48
CA THR A 267 -23.53 13.05 -36.31
C THR A 267 -23.06 14.49 -36.55
N THR A 268 -21.85 14.84 -36.08
CA THR A 268 -21.28 16.19 -36.31
C THR A 268 -20.97 16.42 -37.78
N GLN A 269 -20.44 15.41 -38.47
CA GLN A 269 -20.16 15.49 -39.91
C GLN A 269 -21.44 15.55 -40.75
N TRP A 270 -22.52 14.89 -40.32
CA TRP A 270 -23.84 15.04 -40.95
C TRP A 270 -24.42 16.45 -40.75
N ALA A 271 -24.31 17.02 -39.55
CA ALA A 271 -24.82 18.36 -39.24
C ALA A 271 -24.04 19.49 -39.94
N LEU A 272 -22.78 19.28 -40.32
CA LEU A 272 -21.96 20.23 -41.08
C LEU A 272 -22.19 20.16 -42.61
N ASN A 273 -22.84 19.10 -43.09
CA ASN A 273 -23.14 18.87 -44.50
C ASN A 273 -24.61 19.23 -44.87
N GLN A 274 -25.35 19.87 -43.96
CA GLN A 274 -26.65 20.50 -44.21
C GLN A 274 -26.52 22.02 -44.13
#